data_AF-A0A6I2MGB5-F1
#
_entry.id   AF-A0A6I2MGB5-F1
#
_cell.length_a   1.000
_cell.length_b   1.000
_cell.length_c   1.000
_cell.angle_alpha   90.00
_cell.angle_beta   90.00
_cell.angle_gamma   90.00
#
_symmetry.space_group_name_H-M   'P 1'
#
loop_
_entity.id
_entity.type
_entity.pdbx_description
1 polymer ?
#
loop_
_entity_poly.entity_id
_entity_poly.type
_entity_poly.pdbx_seq_one_letter_code
_entity_poly.pdbx_strand_id
1 'polypeptide(L)'
;MATIRKSLTITTTQEEWIKFQIENGGFANDSEYMRHLIRLDEERNREFLITKAAIQEGYESGVRSRIRSVDEIVEAAKVRKKNRNV
;
A
#
# COMPACT_ATOMS: atom_id res chain seq x y z
N MET A 1 13.03 -14.32 2.49
CA MET A 1 11.68 -14.01 3.02
C MET A 1 10.97 -15.31 3.33
N ALA A 2 10.32 -15.41 4.48
CA ALA A 2 9.48 -16.57 4.78
C ALA A 2 8.23 -16.56 3.88
N THR A 3 7.88 -17.72 3.32
CA THR A 3 6.67 -17.89 2.50
C THR A 3 5.61 -18.63 3.32
N ILE A 4 4.36 -18.14 3.28
CA ILE A 4 3.21 -18.81 3.92
C ILE A 4 2.40 -19.50 2.81
N ARG A 5 2.15 -20.81 2.97
CA ARG A 5 1.25 -21.53 2.06
C ARG A 5 -0.20 -21.18 2.37
N LYS A 6 -0.97 -20.81 1.35
CA LYS A 6 -2.42 -20.60 1.42
C LYS A 6 -3.10 -21.49 0.37
N SER A 7 -4.23 -22.10 0.74
CA SER A 7 -5.12 -22.76 -0.21
C SER A 7 -6.10 -21.72 -0.75
N LEU A 8 -6.32 -21.70 -2.06
CA LEU A 8 -7.19 -20.75 -2.75
C LEU A 8 -8.12 -21.53 -3.68
N THR A 9 -9.39 -21.11 -3.75
CA THR A 9 -10.34 -21.61 -4.74
C THR A 9 -10.36 -20.64 -5.91
N ILE A 10 -10.12 -21.14 -7.11
CA ILE A 10 -10.09 -20.38 -8.37
C ILE A 10 -11.00 -21.05 -9.39
N THR A 11 -11.34 -20.33 -10.46
CA THR A 11 -12.12 -20.89 -11.56
C THR A 11 -11.23 -21.73 -12.48
N THR A 12 -11.85 -22.65 -13.24
CA THR A 12 -11.14 -23.44 -14.25
C THR A 12 -10.40 -22.56 -15.26
N THR A 13 -11.03 -21.46 -15.69
CA THR A 13 -10.42 -20.52 -16.64
C THR A 13 -9.20 -19.81 -16.04
N GLN A 14 -9.21 -19.52 -14.73
CA GLN A 14 -8.03 -18.96 -14.06
C GLN A 14 -6.89 -19.98 -14.00
N GLU A 15 -7.18 -21.24 -13.69
CA GLU A 15 -6.19 -22.32 -13.70
C GLU A 15 -5.53 -22.50 -15.08
N GLU A 16 -6.33 -22.54 -16.15
CA GLU A 16 -5.83 -22.62 -17.53
C GLU A 16 -4.92 -21.43 -17.89
N TRP A 17 -5.32 -20.23 -17.48
CA TRP A 17 -4.53 -19.04 -17.70
C TRP A 17 -3.19 -19.08 -16.94
N ILE A 18 -3.19 -19.54 -15.68
CA ILE A 18 -1.97 -19.66 -14.87
C ILE A 18 -1.00 -20.64 -15.52
N LYS A 19 -1.49 -21.80 -15.98
CA LYS A 19 -0.68 -22.79 -16.69
C LYS A 19 -0.05 -22.24 -17.96
N PHE A 20 -0.82 -21.52 -18.77
CA PHE A 20 -0.31 -20.87 -19.98
C PHE A 20 0.85 -19.89 -19.68
N GLN A 21 0.76 -19.12 -18.59
CA GLN A 21 1.82 -18.20 -18.17
C GLN A 21 3.10 -18.92 -17.73
N ILE A 22 2.97 -20.09 -17.10
CA ILE A 22 4.10 -20.95 -16.72
C ILE A 22 4.74 -21.60 -17.95
N GLU A 23 3.94 -22.13 -18.86
CA GLU A 23 4.41 -22.79 -20.10
C GLU A 23 5.17 -21.84 -21.02
N ASN A 24 4.78 -20.56 -21.07
CA ASN A 24 5.51 -19.53 -21.80
C ASN A 24 6.85 -19.11 -21.15
N GLY A 25 7.24 -19.77 -20.05
CA GLY A 25 8.52 -19.56 -19.37
C GLY A 25 8.58 -18.31 -18.50
N GLY A 26 7.45 -17.65 -18.24
CA GLY A 26 7.40 -16.45 -17.40
C GLY A 26 7.54 -16.74 -15.90
N PHE A 27 7.16 -17.95 -15.46
CA PHE A 27 7.07 -18.32 -14.04
C PHE A 27 7.32 -19.82 -13.86
N ALA A 28 7.90 -20.23 -12.73
CA ALA A 28 8.20 -21.63 -12.45
C ALA A 28 7.02 -22.41 -11.83
N ASN A 29 6.06 -21.71 -11.22
CA ASN A 29 4.89 -22.31 -10.58
C ASN A 29 3.77 -21.29 -10.30
N ASP A 30 2.60 -21.79 -9.93
CA ASP A 30 1.39 -21.01 -9.64
C ASP A 30 1.64 -19.98 -8.54
N SER A 31 2.34 -20.37 -7.47
CA SER A 31 2.60 -19.47 -6.35
C SER A 31 3.47 -18.28 -6.75
N GLU A 32 4.34 -18.44 -7.74
CA GLU A 32 5.15 -17.37 -8.29
C GLU A 32 4.33 -16.39 -9.12
N TYR A 33 3.49 -16.92 -10.00
CA TYR A 33 2.60 -16.10 -10.80
C TYR A 33 1.56 -15.36 -9.94
N MET A 34 0.99 -16.01 -8.94
CA MET A 34 0.07 -15.38 -7.98
C MET A 34 0.76 -14.26 -7.20
N ARG A 35 2.01 -14.45 -6.74
CA ARG A 35 2.81 -13.39 -6.11
C ARG A 35 3.07 -12.23 -7.06
N HIS A 36 3.33 -12.50 -8.34
CA HIS A 36 3.49 -11.46 -9.35
C HIS A 36 2.21 -10.64 -9.53
N LEU A 37 1.04 -11.28 -9.65
CA LEU A 37 -0.25 -10.59 -9.75
C LEU A 37 -0.55 -9.71 -8.53
N ILE A 38 -0.27 -10.22 -7.32
CA ILE A 38 -0.44 -9.44 -6.09
C ILE A 38 0.46 -8.20 -6.10
N ARG A 39 1.73 -8.32 -6.48
CA ARG A 39 2.63 -7.15 -6.55
C ARG A 39 2.17 -6.14 -7.58
N LEU A 40 1.67 -6.60 -8.72
CA LEU A 40 1.15 -5.73 -9.77
C LEU A 40 -0.10 -4.97 -9.30
N ASP A 41 -0.98 -5.63 -8.53
CA ASP A 41 -2.11 -4.97 -7.88
C ASP A 41 -1.66 -3.97 -6.81
N GLU A 42 -0.72 -4.36 -5.95
CA GLU A 42 -0.13 -3.48 -4.94
C GLU A 42 0.52 -2.24 -5.58
N GLU A 43 1.23 -2.40 -6.70
CA GLU A 43 1.89 -1.30 -7.39
C GLU A 43 0.88 -0.34 -8.02
N ARG A 44 -0.14 -0.86 -8.71
CA ARG A 44 -1.23 -0.04 -9.27
C ARG A 44 -1.99 0.71 -8.19
N ASN A 45 -2.19 0.08 -7.03
CA ASN A 45 -2.95 0.63 -5.92
C ASN A 45 -2.08 1.38 -4.91
N ARG A 46 -0.76 1.48 -5.10
CA ARG A 46 0.19 1.97 -4.10
C ARG A 46 -0.15 3.38 -3.62
N GLU A 47 -0.31 4.33 -4.54
CA GLU A 47 -0.60 5.72 -4.21
C GLU A 47 -1.95 5.86 -3.49
N PHE A 48 -2.95 5.11 -3.93
CA PHE A 48 -4.26 5.07 -3.30
C PHE A 48 -4.16 4.53 -1.87
N LEU A 49 -3.45 3.42 -1.65
CA LEU A 49 -3.27 2.80 -0.35
C LEU A 49 -2.49 3.70 0.61
N ILE A 50 -1.43 4.36 0.15
CA ILE A 50 -0.66 5.33 0.93
C ILE A 50 -1.57 6.50 1.36
N THR A 51 -2.33 7.05 0.42
CA THR A 51 -3.23 8.17 0.69
C THR A 51 -4.34 7.78 1.67
N LYS A 52 -4.95 6.61 1.46
CA LYS A 52 -5.97 6.07 2.36
C LYS A 52 -5.43 5.86 3.78
N ALA A 53 -4.22 5.33 3.91
CA ALA A 53 -3.57 5.13 5.19
C ALA A 53 -3.30 6.47 5.91
N ALA A 54 -2.77 7.48 5.21
CA ALA A 54 -2.53 8.81 5.79
C ALA A 54 -3.82 9.50 6.25
N ILE A 55 -4.91 9.35 5.49
CA ILE A 55 -6.23 9.86 5.89
C ILE A 55 -6.75 9.13 7.14
N GLN A 56 -6.62 7.80 7.17
CA GLN A 56 -7.04 6.98 8.30
C GLN A 56 -6.26 7.34 9.58
N GLU A 57 -4.93 7.53 9.48
CA GLU A 57 -4.10 8.03 10.57
C GLU A 57 -4.59 9.41 11.05
N GLY A 58 -4.98 10.29 10.12
CA GLY A 58 -5.60 11.57 10.43
C GLY A 58 -6.89 11.43 11.25
N TYR A 59 -7.79 10.51 10.88
CA TYR A 59 -9.00 10.23 11.66
C TYR A 59 -8.70 9.64 13.04
N GLU A 60 -7.77 8.69 13.12
CA GLU A 60 -7.37 8.05 14.37
C GLU A 60 -6.64 9.00 15.32
N SER A 61 -5.97 10.02 14.79
CA SER A 61 -5.34 11.08 15.59
C SER A 61 -6.33 11.94 16.38
N GLY A 62 -7.63 11.79 16.09
CA GLY A 62 -8.71 12.48 16.78
C GLY A 62 -8.85 13.95 16.38
N VAL A 63 -9.97 14.55 16.80
CA VAL A 63 -10.24 15.95 16.52
C VAL A 63 -9.57 16.83 17.57
N ARG A 64 -8.86 17.87 17.11
CA ARG A 64 -8.29 18.88 18.02
C ARG A 64 -9.41 19.65 18.71
N SER A 65 -9.25 19.87 20.01
CA SER A 65 -10.19 20.66 20.82
C SER A 65 -10.31 22.14 20.40
N ARG A 66 -9.31 22.67 19.68
CA ARG A 66 -9.29 24.05 19.20
C ARG A 66 -8.99 24.12 17.71
N ILE A 67 -9.79 24.91 17.00
CA ILE A 67 -9.57 25.27 15.59
C ILE A 67 -8.36 26.22 15.50
N ARG A 68 -7.46 25.97 14.54
CA ARG A 68 -6.31 26.84 14.26
C ARG A 68 -6.50 27.55 12.93
N SER A 69 -6.09 28.81 12.86
CA SER A 69 -6.01 29.53 11.60
C SER A 69 -4.81 29.07 10.76
N VAL A 70 -4.81 29.39 9.47
CA VAL A 70 -3.69 29.09 8.57
C VAL A 70 -2.40 29.76 9.06
N ASP A 71 -2.48 31.02 9.48
CA ASP A 71 -1.32 31.79 9.97
C ASP A 71 -0.71 31.14 11.23
N GLU A 72 -1.54 30.69 12.17
CA GLU A 72 -1.08 29.98 13.38
C GLU A 72 -0.35 28.67 13.04
N ILE A 73 -0.82 27.93 12.02
CA ILE A 73 -0.19 26.68 11.59
C ILE A 73 1.17 26.95 10.94
N VAL A 74 1.25 27.99 10.09
CA VAL A 74 2.47 28.38 9.39
C VAL A 74 3.54 28.86 10.38
N GLU A 75 3.19 29.72 11.34
CA GLU A 75 4.16 30.19 12.33
C GLU A 75 4.64 29.05 13.24
N ALA A 76 3.74 28.17 13.67
CA ALA A 76 4.14 26.97 14.42
C ALA A 76 5.08 26.06 13.61
N ALA A 77 4.96 26.00 12.28
CA ALA A 77 5.89 25.26 11.43
C ALA A 77 7.27 25.93 11.34
N LYS A 78 7.33 27.26 11.20
CA LYS A 78 8.59 28.02 11.18
C LYS A 78 9.38 27.88 12.49
N VAL A 79 8.70 27.98 13.64
CA VAL A 79 9.31 27.79 14.96
C VAL A 79 9.90 26.38 15.10
N ARG A 80 9.14 25.34 14.71
CA ARG A 80 9.64 23.95 14.75
C ARG A 80 10.88 23.74 13.88
N LYS A 81 10.92 24.36 12.69
CA LYS A 81 12.10 24.30 11.81
C LYS A 81 13.32 24.98 12.44
N LYS A 82 13.14 26.16 13.05
CA LYS A 82 14.22 26.89 13.73
C LYS A 82 14.81 26.08 14.88
N ASN A 83 13.97 25.45 15.69
CA ASN A 83 14.41 24.65 16.85
C ASN A 83 15.06 23.32 16.47
N ARG A 84 14.89 22.83 15.24
CA ARG A 84 15.54 21.60 14.74
C ARG A 84 16.97 21.84 14.21
N ASN A 85 17.31 23.10 13.94
CA ASN A 85 18.61 23.53 13.41
C ASN A 85 19.53 24.13 14.48
N VAL A 86 19.13 24.05 15.75
CA VAL A 86 19.92 24.40 16.94
C VAL A 86 20.20 23.10 17.69
#